data_AF-A0A934B467-F1
#
_entry.id   AF-A0A934B467-F1
#
_cell.length_a   1.000
_cell.length_b   1.000
_cell.length_c   1.000
_cell.angle_alpha   90.00
_cell.angle_beta   90.00
_cell.angle_gamma   90.00
#
_symmetry.space_group_name_H-M   'P 1'
#
loop_
_entity.id
_entity.type
_entity.pdbx_description
1 polymer ?
#
loop_
_entity_poly.entity_id
_entity_poly.type
_entity_poly.pdbx_seq_one_letter_code
_entity_poly.pdbx_strand_id
1 'polypeptide(L)'
;MGTIGSQLRRHGVLNNERGFALFGVFLTILMMTALGIAAMTMTGLENRMAGFANSTDAAAAAAESCIGTGVNVIMQTLQERQVPLSYVGPAAVIPANAEGAIAPTLTQEIMGQANNNADGVGASPDIQMTAGPFAVVGDIDRLYFKNKVG
;
A
#
# COMPACT_ATOMS: atom_id res chain seq x y z
N MET A 1 -11.11 95.61 -0.92
CA MET A 1 -9.70 95.21 -0.79
C MET A 1 -9.49 94.67 0.62
N GLY A 2 -9.18 93.41 0.93
CA GLY A 2 -9.02 92.16 0.22
C GLY A 2 -8.86 91.09 1.32
N THR A 3 -9.66 90.02 1.29
CA THR A 3 -9.59 88.92 2.27
C THR A 3 -8.50 87.94 1.88
N ILE A 4 -7.39 87.91 2.61
CA ILE A 4 -6.33 86.90 2.43
C ILE A 4 -6.63 85.73 3.36
N GLY A 5 -7.35 84.73 2.83
CA GLY A 5 -7.45 83.42 3.45
C GLY A 5 -6.11 82.70 3.31
N SER A 6 -5.40 82.51 4.42
CA SER A 6 -4.19 81.70 4.47
C SER A 6 -4.54 80.22 4.26
N GLN A 7 -4.40 79.75 3.02
CA GLN A 7 -4.44 78.33 2.66
C GLN A 7 -3.28 77.61 3.36
N LEU A 8 -3.59 76.87 4.42
CA LEU A 8 -2.69 75.92 5.07
C LEU A 8 -2.35 74.81 4.07
N ARG A 9 -1.22 74.97 3.36
CA ARG A 9 -0.65 73.93 2.50
C ARG A 9 -0.24 72.74 3.36
N ARG A 10 -1.13 71.74 3.50
CA ARG A 10 -0.74 70.36 3.86
C ARG A 10 0.02 69.73 2.69
N HIS A 11 1.30 70.06 2.56
CA HIS A 11 2.24 69.32 1.72
C HIS A 11 3.24 68.65 2.65
N GLY A 12 3.14 67.34 2.85
CA GLY A 12 4.19 66.66 3.62
C GLY A 12 3.91 65.25 4.15
N VAL A 13 2.72 64.67 3.95
CA VAL A 13 2.43 63.32 4.50
C VAL A 13 2.29 62.26 3.40
N LEU A 14 1.80 62.62 2.21
CA LEU A 14 1.47 61.65 1.15
C LEU A 14 2.68 61.03 0.40
N ASN A 15 3.89 61.60 0.52
CA ASN A 15 5.06 61.13 -0.23
C ASN A 15 5.88 60.05 0.50
N ASN A 16 5.84 60.01 1.84
CA ASN A 16 6.59 59.02 2.64
C ASN A 16 5.82 57.72 2.92
N GLU A 17 4.50 57.70 2.71
CA GLU A 17 3.68 56.49 2.92
C GLU A 17 3.79 55.49 1.77
N ARG A 18 4.17 55.95 0.57
CA ARG A 18 4.35 55.08 -0.61
C ARG A 18 5.42 54.02 -0.41
N GLY A 19 6.52 54.34 0.28
CA GLY A 19 7.59 53.38 0.56
C GLY A 19 7.16 52.29 1.56
N PHE A 20 6.44 52.68 2.61
CA PHE A 20 5.94 51.73 3.62
C PHE A 20 4.81 50.85 3.06
N ALA A 21 3.94 51.41 2.23
CA ALA A 21 2.92 50.65 1.51
C ALA A 21 3.54 49.61 0.57
N LEU A 22 4.60 49.98 -0.16
CA LEU A 22 5.30 49.07 -1.07
C LEU A 22 6.02 47.95 -0.29
N PHE A 23 6.60 48.27 0.88
CA PHE A 23 7.18 47.27 1.77
C PHE A 23 6.13 46.29 2.33
N GLY A 24 4.97 46.80 2.74
CA GLY A 24 3.84 45.97 3.20
C GLY A 24 3.36 45.02 2.10
N VAL A 25 3.18 45.52 0.87
CA VAL A 25 2.78 44.69 -0.28
C VAL A 25 3.84 43.62 -0.57
N PHE A 26 5.13 43.99 -0.59
CA PHE A 26 6.21 43.03 -0.80
C PHE A 26 6.21 41.92 0.26
N LEU A 27 6.00 42.27 1.53
CA LEU A 27 5.93 41.31 2.63
C LEU A 27 4.71 40.39 2.47
N THR A 28 3.55 40.92 2.07
CA THR A 28 2.36 40.08 1.81
C THR A 28 2.56 39.12 0.63
N ILE A 29 3.24 39.56 -0.44
CA ILE A 29 3.58 38.69 -1.59
C ILE A 29 4.57 37.61 -1.16
N LEU A 30 5.55 37.93 -0.31
CA LEU A 30 6.51 36.95 0.21
C LEU A 30 5.80 35.91 1.09
N MET A 31 4.90 36.33 1.96
CA MET A 31 4.11 35.39 2.78
C MET A 31 3.18 34.52 1.91
N MET A 32 2.50 35.10 0.93
CA MET A 32 1.64 34.37 -0.01
C MET A 32 2.43 33.35 -0.84
N THR A 33 3.63 33.70 -1.31
CA THR A 33 4.47 32.77 -2.10
C THR A 33 5.00 31.63 -1.22
N ALA A 34 5.44 31.91 0.01
CA ALA A 34 5.86 30.88 0.96
C ALA A 34 4.71 29.91 1.30
N LEU A 35 3.51 30.43 1.56
CA LEU A 35 2.31 29.63 1.81
C LEU A 35 1.89 28.82 0.56
N GLY A 36 2.00 29.40 -0.63
CA GLY A 36 1.70 28.70 -1.89
C GLY A 36 2.63 27.51 -2.13
N ILE A 37 3.93 27.67 -1.88
CA ILE A 37 4.91 26.57 -1.98
C ILE A 37 4.61 25.50 -0.92
N ALA A 38 4.36 25.89 0.33
CA ALA A 38 4.03 24.97 1.41
C ALA A 38 2.72 24.19 1.14
N ALA A 39 1.71 24.84 0.57
CA ALA A 39 0.45 24.19 0.20
C ALA A 39 0.66 23.16 -0.92
N MET A 40 1.41 23.51 -1.98
CA MET A 40 1.70 22.57 -3.07
C MET A 40 2.50 21.35 -2.60
N THR A 41 3.45 21.52 -1.68
CA THR A 41 4.23 20.40 -1.14
C THR A 41 3.39 19.50 -0.23
N MET A 42 2.50 20.07 0.61
CA MET A 42 1.56 19.28 1.41
C MET A 42 0.61 18.46 0.54
N THR A 43 -0.01 19.06 -0.49
CA THR A 43 -0.88 18.32 -1.42
C THR A 43 -0.12 17.21 -2.16
N GLY A 44 1.15 17.47 -2.53
CA GLY A 44 2.01 16.44 -3.13
C GLY A 44 2.30 15.27 -2.18
N LEU A 45 2.49 15.53 -0.89
CA LEU A 45 2.67 14.50 0.14
C LEU A 45 1.39 13.74 0.42
N GLU A 46 0.25 14.41 0.49
CA GLU A 46 -1.07 13.79 0.68
C GLU A 46 -1.39 12.84 -0.48
N ASN A 47 -1.13 13.26 -1.72
CA ASN A 47 -1.37 12.40 -2.88
C ASN A 47 -0.45 11.17 -2.88
N ARG A 48 0.80 11.33 -2.47
CA ARG A 48 1.72 10.19 -2.28
C ARG A 48 1.25 9.28 -1.16
N MET A 49 0.83 9.83 -0.03
CA MET A 49 0.34 9.07 1.11
C MET A 49 -0.93 8.30 0.78
N ALA A 50 -1.87 8.93 0.07
CA ALA A 50 -3.06 8.26 -0.45
C ALA A 50 -2.70 7.12 -1.41
N GLY A 51 -1.72 7.33 -2.29
CA GLY A 51 -1.21 6.28 -3.18
C GLY A 51 -0.59 5.12 -2.41
N PHE A 52 0.23 5.39 -1.40
CA PHE A 52 0.84 4.37 -0.55
C PHE A 52 -0.20 3.61 0.27
N ALA A 53 -1.14 4.30 0.92
CA ALA A 53 -2.20 3.67 1.71
C ALA A 53 -3.06 2.72 0.86
N ASN A 54 -3.50 3.18 -0.33
CA ASN A 54 -4.27 2.32 -1.24
C ASN A 54 -3.46 1.10 -1.72
N SER A 55 -2.17 1.27 -2.00
CA SER A 55 -1.29 0.17 -2.40
C SER A 55 -1.07 -0.83 -1.27
N THR A 56 -0.88 -0.35 -0.04
CA THR A 56 -0.73 -1.19 1.15
C THR A 56 -2.01 -1.97 1.45
N ASP A 57 -3.17 -1.32 1.40
CA ASP A 57 -4.45 -1.99 1.62
C ASP A 57 -4.74 -3.03 0.52
N ALA A 58 -4.42 -2.71 -0.74
CA ALA A 58 -4.56 -3.66 -1.85
C ALA A 58 -3.60 -4.86 -1.72
N ALA A 59 -2.36 -4.63 -1.26
CA ALA A 59 -1.40 -5.70 -0.98
C ALA A 59 -1.85 -6.58 0.20
N ALA A 60 -2.40 -5.99 1.26
CA ALA A 60 -2.94 -6.71 2.39
C ALA A 60 -4.17 -7.54 1.99
N ALA A 61 -5.09 -6.96 1.20
CA ALA A 61 -6.24 -7.68 0.68
C ALA A 61 -5.83 -8.86 -0.23
N ALA A 62 -4.79 -8.69 -1.05
CA ALA A 62 -4.22 -9.75 -1.86
C ALA A 62 -3.65 -10.89 -1.00
N ALA A 63 -2.91 -10.56 0.06
CA ALA A 63 -2.35 -11.54 0.99
C ALA A 63 -3.44 -12.30 1.76
N GLU A 64 -4.46 -11.61 2.25
CA GLU A 64 -5.61 -12.23 2.94
C GLU A 64 -6.40 -13.15 2.02
N SER A 65 -6.56 -12.77 0.74
CA SER A 65 -7.17 -13.66 -0.26
C SER A 65 -6.36 -14.94 -0.48
N CYS A 66 -5.03 -14.84 -0.43
CA CYS A 66 -4.13 -15.99 -0.51
C CYS A 66 -4.31 -16.94 0.67
N ILE A 67 -4.32 -16.39 1.89
CA ILE A 67 -4.53 -17.16 3.11
C ILE A 67 -5.91 -17.82 3.10
N GLY A 68 -6.97 -17.08 2.76
CA GLY A 68 -8.33 -17.62 2.68
C GLY A 68 -8.47 -18.77 1.69
N THR A 69 -7.79 -18.66 0.54
CA THR A 69 -7.77 -19.74 -0.47
C THR A 69 -6.95 -20.94 0.02
N GLY A 70 -5.80 -20.70 0.64
CA GLY A 70 -4.97 -21.77 1.21
C GLY A 70 -5.68 -22.56 2.30
N VAL A 71 -6.42 -21.90 3.18
CA VAL A 71 -7.25 -22.58 4.19
C VAL A 71 -8.31 -23.47 3.52
N ASN A 72 -8.96 -22.98 2.45
CA ASN A 72 -9.94 -23.78 1.72
C ASN A 72 -9.31 -25.02 1.08
N VAL A 73 -8.14 -24.87 0.45
CA VAL A 73 -7.38 -25.99 -0.12
C VAL A 73 -7.03 -26.99 0.98
N ILE A 74 -6.47 -26.55 2.12
CA ILE A 74 -6.15 -27.43 3.25
C ILE A 74 -7.38 -28.21 3.73
N MET A 75 -8.52 -27.53 3.92
CA MET A 75 -9.73 -28.16 4.41
C MET A 75 -10.29 -29.19 3.43
N GLN A 76 -10.26 -28.90 2.13
CA GLN A 76 -10.69 -29.84 1.09
C GLN A 76 -9.71 -31.01 0.97
N THR A 77 -8.40 -30.77 1.03
CA THR A 77 -7.38 -31.82 1.04
C THR A 77 -7.53 -32.76 2.23
N LEU A 78 -7.83 -32.23 3.42
CA LEU A 78 -8.07 -33.06 4.62
C LEU A 78 -9.35 -33.92 4.50
N GLN A 79 -10.35 -33.45 3.76
CA GLN A 79 -11.61 -34.17 3.54
C GLN A 79 -11.47 -35.24 2.45
N GLU A 80 -10.87 -34.87 1.32
CA GLU A 80 -10.76 -35.71 0.13
C GLU A 80 -9.49 -36.58 0.13
N ARG A 81 -8.56 -36.32 1.06
CA ARG A 81 -7.22 -36.91 1.16
C ARG A 81 -6.31 -36.64 -0.04
N GLN A 82 -6.64 -35.63 -0.83
CA GLN A 82 -5.90 -35.18 -2.00
C GLN A 82 -6.25 -33.71 -2.28
N VAL A 83 -5.29 -32.94 -2.81
CA VAL A 83 -5.57 -31.59 -3.29
C VAL A 83 -6.55 -31.67 -4.47
N PRO A 84 -7.66 -30.90 -4.46
CA PRO A 84 -8.62 -30.96 -5.55
C PRO A 84 -7.99 -30.46 -6.85
N LEU A 85 -8.07 -31.27 -7.90
CA LEU A 85 -7.47 -30.99 -9.21
C LEU A 85 -7.95 -29.68 -9.85
N SER A 86 -9.10 -29.15 -9.44
CA SER A 86 -9.60 -27.84 -9.87
C SER A 86 -8.69 -26.68 -9.47
N TYR A 87 -7.89 -26.85 -8.42
CA TYR A 87 -6.94 -25.82 -7.97
C TYR A 87 -5.54 -26.01 -8.56
N VAL A 88 -5.26 -27.12 -9.25
CA VAL A 88 -3.92 -27.51 -9.71
C VAL A 88 -3.74 -27.21 -11.19
N GLY A 89 -2.65 -26.53 -11.54
CA GLY A 89 -2.30 -26.26 -12.93
C GLY A 89 -1.21 -25.20 -13.08
N PRO A 90 -0.68 -25.00 -14.30
CA PRO A 90 0.42 -24.05 -14.55
C PRO A 90 0.04 -22.57 -14.37
N ALA A 91 -1.25 -22.25 -14.37
CA ALA A 91 -1.80 -20.91 -14.09
C ALA A 91 -2.89 -20.96 -13.00
N ALA A 92 -2.97 -22.07 -12.27
CA ALA A 92 -3.93 -22.24 -11.19
C ALA A 92 -3.35 -21.73 -9.86
N VAL A 93 -4.18 -21.70 -8.82
CA VAL A 93 -3.75 -21.26 -7.49
C VAL A 93 -2.67 -22.16 -6.92
N ILE A 94 -2.74 -23.47 -7.18
CA ILE A 94 -1.71 -24.45 -6.85
C ILE A 94 -0.89 -24.72 -8.11
N PRO A 95 0.39 -24.31 -8.15
CA PRO A 95 1.28 -24.62 -9.24
C PRO A 95 1.40 -26.12 -9.46
N ALA A 96 1.52 -26.56 -10.72
CA ALA A 96 1.61 -27.99 -11.04
C ALA A 96 2.85 -28.68 -10.42
N ASN A 97 3.92 -27.92 -10.14
CA ASN A 97 5.11 -28.45 -9.47
C ASN A 97 4.88 -28.84 -8.01
N ALA A 98 4.00 -28.12 -7.30
CA ALA A 98 3.68 -28.36 -5.91
C ALA A 98 2.94 -29.69 -5.68
N GLU A 99 2.08 -30.10 -6.64
CA GLU A 99 1.32 -31.36 -6.50
C GLU A 99 1.88 -32.52 -7.33
N GLY A 100 2.61 -32.25 -8.42
CA GLY A 100 2.91 -33.27 -9.44
C GLY A 100 4.35 -33.43 -9.89
N ALA A 101 5.28 -32.55 -9.50
CA ALA A 101 6.65 -32.59 -10.04
C ALA A 101 7.74 -32.81 -8.99
N ILE A 102 7.56 -32.31 -7.76
CA ILE A 102 8.57 -32.37 -6.71
C ILE A 102 7.93 -33.00 -5.47
N ALA A 103 8.62 -33.98 -4.88
CA ALA A 103 8.23 -34.57 -3.61
C ALA A 103 9.00 -33.88 -2.46
N PRO A 104 8.38 -33.68 -1.29
CA PRO A 104 7.00 -34.04 -0.97
C PRO A 104 5.98 -33.14 -1.69
N THR A 105 4.86 -33.71 -2.12
CA THR A 105 3.80 -32.92 -2.75
C THR A 105 2.95 -32.22 -1.69
N LEU A 106 2.25 -31.15 -2.07
CA LEU A 106 1.35 -30.43 -1.16
C LEU A 106 0.34 -31.36 -0.45
N THR A 107 -0.22 -32.34 -1.16
CA THR A 107 -1.04 -33.39 -0.52
C THR A 107 -0.29 -34.12 0.58
N GLN A 108 0.96 -34.53 0.34
CA GLN A 108 1.78 -35.25 1.32
C GLN A 108 2.12 -34.41 2.54
N GLU A 109 2.27 -33.11 2.37
CA GLU A 109 2.56 -32.17 3.44
C GLU A 109 1.36 -31.93 4.33
N ILE A 110 0.20 -31.62 3.73
CA ILE A 110 -1.06 -31.42 4.44
C ILE A 110 -1.46 -32.70 5.20
N MET A 111 -1.28 -33.87 4.58
CA MET A 111 -1.58 -35.16 5.18
C MET A 111 -0.53 -35.62 6.21
N GLY A 112 0.56 -34.87 6.37
CA GLY A 112 1.58 -35.12 7.39
C GLY A 112 2.53 -36.27 7.09
N GLN A 113 2.70 -36.61 5.82
CA GLN A 113 3.69 -37.57 5.33
C GLN A 113 5.08 -36.95 5.21
N ALA A 114 5.16 -35.62 5.05
CA ALA A 114 6.38 -34.83 5.22
C ALA A 114 6.05 -33.61 6.08
N ASN A 115 6.87 -33.34 7.10
CA ASN A 115 6.69 -32.19 7.98
C ASN A 115 7.83 -31.21 7.74
N ASN A 116 7.52 -29.92 7.64
CA ASN A 116 8.48 -28.83 7.45
C ASN A 116 9.48 -29.20 6.36
N ASN A 117 8.99 -29.28 5.13
CA ASN A 117 9.84 -29.65 4.03
C ASN A 117 10.88 -28.51 3.79
N ALA A 118 11.82 -28.72 2.87
CA ALA A 118 12.86 -27.71 2.58
C ALA A 118 12.50 -26.82 1.38
N ASP A 119 11.27 -26.91 0.89
CA ASP A 119 10.78 -25.99 -0.12
C ASP A 119 10.51 -24.61 0.49
N GLY A 120 10.01 -23.73 -0.35
CA GLY A 120 10.22 -22.32 -0.15
C GLY A 120 9.49 -21.52 -1.20
N VAL A 121 8.80 -20.50 -0.71
CA VAL A 121 8.08 -19.46 -1.48
C VAL A 121 8.83 -18.96 -2.72
N GLY A 122 10.17 -18.93 -2.72
CA GLY A 122 11.00 -18.44 -3.82
C GLY A 122 11.46 -19.48 -4.85
N ALA A 123 11.40 -20.78 -4.54
CA ALA A 123 11.94 -21.86 -5.38
C ALA A 123 10.88 -22.88 -5.80
N SER A 124 9.92 -23.19 -4.92
CA SER A 124 8.81 -24.10 -5.22
C SER A 124 7.62 -23.74 -4.33
N PRO A 125 6.87 -22.68 -4.66
CA PRO A 125 5.71 -22.27 -3.87
C PRO A 125 4.54 -23.25 -4.05
N ASP A 126 3.84 -23.52 -2.94
CA ASP A 126 2.60 -24.31 -2.94
C ASP A 126 1.39 -23.54 -3.45
N ILE A 127 1.38 -22.23 -3.20
CA ILE A 127 0.34 -21.33 -3.66
C ILE A 127 0.96 -20.19 -4.45
N GLN A 128 0.39 -19.91 -5.61
CA GLN A 128 0.69 -18.74 -6.41
C GLN A 128 -0.60 -18.13 -6.93
N MET A 129 -0.83 -16.86 -6.60
CA MET A 129 -1.95 -16.11 -7.15
C MET A 129 -1.56 -14.69 -7.51
N THR A 130 -2.30 -14.14 -8.45
CA THR A 130 -2.18 -12.73 -8.85
C THR A 130 -3.46 -12.01 -8.47
N ALA A 131 -3.33 -10.99 -7.63
CA ALA A 131 -4.43 -10.12 -7.21
C ALA A 131 -4.09 -8.67 -7.62
N GLY A 132 -4.65 -8.26 -8.77
CA GLY A 132 -4.30 -6.97 -9.37
C GLY A 132 -2.81 -6.92 -9.77
N PRO A 133 -2.05 -5.90 -9.36
CA PRO A 133 -0.61 -5.79 -9.68
C PRO A 133 0.28 -6.64 -8.75
N PHE A 134 -0.29 -7.33 -7.75
CA PHE A 134 0.47 -8.11 -6.78
C PHE A 134 0.49 -9.58 -7.14
N ALA A 135 1.69 -10.16 -7.18
CA ALA A 135 1.89 -11.61 -7.18
C ALA A 135 2.12 -12.05 -5.73
N VAL A 136 1.25 -12.92 -5.23
CA VAL A 136 1.36 -13.51 -3.90
C VAL A 136 1.77 -14.96 -4.09
N VAL A 137 2.85 -15.33 -3.42
CA VAL A 137 3.37 -16.69 -3.35
C VAL A 137 3.45 -17.11 -1.89
N GLY A 138 3.19 -18.37 -1.60
CA GLY A 138 3.29 -18.92 -0.25
C GLY A 138 3.55 -20.41 -0.24
N ASP A 139 4.11 -20.90 0.86
CA ASP A 139 4.21 -22.33 1.20
C ASP A 139 3.15 -22.71 2.21
N ILE A 140 2.77 -23.96 2.17
CA ILE A 140 1.96 -24.62 3.17
C ILE A 140 2.78 -25.75 3.79
N ASP A 141 3.56 -25.38 4.79
CA ASP A 141 4.24 -26.35 5.63
C ASP A 141 3.41 -26.80 6.83
N ARG A 142 3.45 -28.10 7.09
CA ARG A 142 2.99 -28.64 8.37
C ARG A 142 4.07 -28.50 9.45
N LEU A 143 3.97 -27.42 10.23
CA LEU A 143 4.93 -27.10 11.31
C LEU A 143 4.71 -27.90 12.61
N TYR A 144 3.45 -28.11 13.03
CA TYR A 144 3.15 -28.76 14.31
C TYR A 144 1.96 -29.72 14.19
N PHE A 145 2.10 -30.89 14.82
CA PHE A 145 1.00 -31.83 15.01
C PHE A 145 0.61 -31.90 16.49
N LYS A 146 -0.64 -31.56 16.79
CA LYS A 146 -1.24 -31.84 18.10
C LYS A 146 -2.35 -32.87 17.90
N ASN A 147 -2.16 -34.06 18.46
CA ASN A 147 -3.23 -35.06 18.50
C ASN A 147 -4.47 -34.44 19.18
N LYS A 148 -5.65 -34.60 18.57
CA LYS A 148 -6.90 -34.37 19.29
C LYS A 148 -6.95 -35.38 20.43
N VAL A 149 -6.67 -34.93 21.65
CA VAL A 149 -7.03 -35.69 22.85
C VAL A 149 -8.55 -35.54 22.96
N GLY A 150 -9.25 -36.67 22.89
CA GLY A 150 -10.71 -36.75 22.93
C GLY A 150 -11.31 -36.19 24.21
#